data_AF-A0CKD3-F1
#
_entry.id   AF-A0CKD3-F1
#
_cell.length_a   1.000
_cell.length_b   1.000
_cell.length_c   1.000
_cell.angle_alpha   90.00
_cell.angle_beta   90.00
_cell.angle_gamma   90.00
#
_symmetry.space_group_name_H-M   'P 1'
#
loop_
_entity.id
_entity.type
_entity.pdbx_description
1 polymer ?
#
loop_
_entity_poly.entity_id
_entity_poly.type
_entity_poly.pdbx_seq_one_letter_code
_entity_poly.pdbx_strand_id
1 'polypeptide(L)'
;MSFCNTYHSFSHTFQIGTKYLQQNNQSNYYVQEGKSIYGPFMIQQAGFQNPSRFIVLGNMDSQWKLNNSQHTFEFLENSAKIYEQFDGIIYLGSMGFNLEDENCLQGDYFLKNISTFASHYPFMIAPGNYDAGQSKKFVFIKQQFKMPIISDYKLDLLEYYSFDVGFAHFIQFNPFQQIVMDIQGQKILDLLDEDLRRNQKPWIIVFTHYPLQCFGISQCQLFTNKLQEYINIFNKYQVDLVLSSYANIYQRYMQSNLNSFIQVIEGISGNDMNWENVYMNSEEIVYQSKEIGFGELIIHNETHLFYQHKLSKNNQSIDEFWIIKQNREEISHFIRITLILIMITFISQLFVIYRCVRREKLQRQFQIVSE
;
A
#
# COMPACT_ATOMS: atom_id res chain seq x y z
N MET A 1 17.20 24.40 -17.84
CA MET A 1 16.01 25.04 -18.44
C MET A 1 14.84 24.76 -17.53
N SER A 2 14.10 25.77 -17.11
CA SER A 2 12.84 25.60 -16.40
C SER A 2 11.79 25.13 -17.40
N PHE A 3 11.17 23.98 -17.12
CA PHE A 3 10.11 23.40 -17.94
C PHE A 3 8.77 23.93 -17.44
N CYS A 4 7.80 24.10 -18.35
CA CYS A 4 6.53 24.80 -18.11
C CYS A 4 6.63 26.35 -17.96
N ASN A 5 7.54 26.99 -18.71
CA ASN A 5 7.85 28.43 -18.60
C ASN A 5 6.78 29.41 -19.07
N THR A 6 5.96 29.04 -20.05
CA THR A 6 4.84 29.89 -20.52
C THR A 6 3.50 29.43 -19.95
N TYR A 7 3.53 28.39 -19.12
CA TYR A 7 2.37 27.79 -18.50
C TYR A 7 2.04 28.54 -17.21
N HIS A 8 1.02 29.38 -17.25
CA HIS A 8 0.49 30.06 -16.08
C HIS A 8 -0.77 29.35 -15.61
N SER A 9 -0.63 28.45 -14.63
CA SER A 9 -1.77 27.88 -13.89
C SER A 9 -1.72 28.30 -12.43
N PHE A 10 -2.90 28.56 -11.88
CA PHE A 10 -3.07 28.84 -10.46
C PHE A 10 -3.67 27.60 -9.80
N SER A 11 -2.84 26.85 -9.08
CA SER A 11 -3.31 25.75 -8.26
C SER A 11 -3.69 26.27 -6.88
N HIS A 12 -4.90 25.95 -6.43
CA HIS A 12 -5.41 26.33 -5.12
C HIS A 12 -5.59 25.08 -4.27
N THR A 13 -5.08 25.12 -3.04
CA THR A 13 -5.28 24.05 -2.05
C THR A 13 -6.15 24.59 -0.94
N PHE A 14 -7.26 23.91 -0.67
CA PHE A 14 -8.15 24.22 0.43
C PHE A 14 -8.05 23.12 1.48
N GLN A 15 -7.64 23.46 2.70
CA GLN A 15 -7.64 22.53 3.81
C GLN A 15 -8.94 22.67 4.59
N ILE A 16 -9.76 21.62 4.55
CA ILE A 16 -11.00 21.55 5.34
C ILE A 16 -10.62 20.96 6.71
N GLY A 17 -10.87 21.73 7.77
CA GLY A 17 -10.61 21.26 9.13
C GLY A 17 -11.48 20.05 9.50
N THR A 18 -10.92 19.10 10.24
CA THR A 18 -11.58 17.84 10.64
C THR A 18 -12.90 18.04 11.36
N LYS A 19 -13.09 19.18 12.05
CA LYS A 19 -14.37 19.55 12.69
C LYS A 19 -15.56 19.71 11.72
N TYR A 20 -15.29 19.87 10.42
CA TYR A 20 -16.31 19.97 9.38
C TYR A 20 -16.58 18.65 8.67
N LEU A 21 -15.73 17.64 8.90
CA LEU A 21 -15.97 16.26 8.49
C LEU A 21 -16.91 15.65 9.53
N GLN A 22 -18.21 15.92 9.38
CA GLN A 22 -19.26 15.40 10.28
C GLN A 22 -19.46 13.90 10.09
N GLN A 23 -20.19 13.28 11.03
CA GLN A 23 -20.50 11.85 11.24
C GLN A 23 -21.05 11.04 10.04
N ASN A 24 -21.14 11.63 8.85
CA ASN A 24 -21.60 10.96 7.63
C ASN A 24 -20.41 10.67 6.71
N ASN A 25 -20.46 9.52 6.04
CA ASN A 25 -19.48 9.04 5.05
C ASN A 25 -19.33 9.93 3.79
N GLN A 26 -20.13 10.99 3.63
CA GLN A 26 -20.17 11.82 2.42
C GLN A 26 -20.24 13.31 2.76
N SER A 27 -19.58 14.12 1.94
CA SER A 27 -19.60 15.58 2.06
C SER A 27 -19.73 16.25 0.70
N ASN A 28 -20.72 17.13 0.57
CA ASN A 28 -20.88 17.95 -0.62
C ASN A 28 -20.05 19.22 -0.52
N TYR A 29 -19.43 19.61 -1.62
CA TYR A 29 -18.67 20.85 -1.71
C TYR A 29 -18.88 21.55 -3.05
N TYR A 30 -18.61 22.85 -3.04
CA TYR A 30 -18.64 23.71 -4.22
C TYR A 30 -17.30 24.44 -4.31
N VAL A 31 -16.86 24.69 -5.54
CA VAL A 31 -15.67 25.52 -5.80
C VAL A 31 -16.15 26.86 -6.35
N GLN A 32 -15.74 27.96 -5.73
CA GLN A 32 -16.11 29.31 -6.18
C GLN A 32 -14.89 30.02 -6.78
N GLU A 33 -15.05 30.54 -7.99
CA GLU A 33 -14.07 31.39 -8.66
C GLU A 33 -14.74 32.73 -9.03
N GLY A 34 -14.43 33.79 -8.28
CA GLY A 34 -15.10 35.07 -8.44
C GLY A 34 -16.61 34.95 -8.20
N LYS A 35 -17.41 35.12 -9.26
CA LYS A 35 -18.88 34.97 -9.23
C LYS A 35 -19.38 33.60 -9.70
N SER A 36 -18.49 32.78 -10.27
CA SER A 36 -18.82 31.46 -10.77
C SER A 36 -18.77 30.44 -9.63
N ILE A 37 -19.75 29.53 -9.60
CA ILE A 37 -19.81 28.42 -8.64
C ILE A 37 -19.87 27.12 -9.44
N TYR A 38 -18.97 26.19 -9.12
CA TYR A 38 -18.86 24.88 -9.73
C TYR A 38 -19.28 23.81 -8.72
N GLY A 39 -20.06 22.82 -9.16
CA GLY A 39 -20.60 21.73 -8.34
C GLY A 39 -22.12 21.58 -8.48
N PRO A 40 -22.79 20.83 -7.57
CA PRO A 40 -22.21 20.20 -6.38
C PRO A 40 -21.22 19.09 -6.76
N PHE A 41 -20.10 19.06 -6.05
CA PHE A 41 -19.25 17.88 -5.99
C PHE A 41 -19.53 17.15 -4.67
N MET A 42 -19.20 15.86 -4.62
CA MET A 42 -19.37 15.04 -3.43
C MET A 42 -18.09 14.27 -3.22
N ILE A 43 -17.50 14.33 -2.03
CA ILE A 43 -16.36 13.49 -1.65
C ILE A 43 -16.79 12.47 -0.60
N GLN A 44 -16.34 11.23 -0.77
CA GLN A 44 -16.48 10.19 0.24
C GLN A 44 -15.36 10.29 1.27
N GLN A 45 -15.73 10.25 2.54
CA GLN A 45 -14.78 10.28 3.64
C GLN A 45 -14.26 8.87 3.92
N ALA A 46 -12.92 8.72 3.89
CA ALA A 46 -12.26 7.45 4.20
C ALA A 46 -12.43 7.05 5.68
N GLY A 47 -12.55 5.75 5.94
CA GLY A 47 -12.45 5.17 7.29
C GLY A 47 -13.75 5.18 8.10
N PHE A 48 -14.87 5.58 7.51
CA PHE A 48 -16.20 5.51 8.15
C PHE A 48 -16.92 4.18 7.92
N GLN A 49 -16.42 3.34 7.02
CA GLN A 49 -17.01 2.06 6.67
C GLN A 49 -16.02 0.91 6.89
N ASN A 50 -16.58 -0.24 7.26
CA ASN A 50 -15.88 -1.51 7.30
C ASN A 50 -16.65 -2.51 6.41
N PRO A 51 -16.00 -3.17 5.43
CA PRO A 51 -14.58 -3.12 5.11
C PRO A 51 -14.12 -1.77 4.54
N SER A 52 -12.84 -1.41 4.76
CA SER A 52 -12.22 -0.33 4.01
C SER A 52 -11.86 -0.82 2.60
N ARG A 53 -12.23 -0.07 1.56
CA ARG A 53 -12.09 -0.46 0.15
C ARG A 53 -11.30 0.56 -0.65
N PHE A 54 -10.25 0.13 -1.34
CA PHE A 54 -9.42 0.97 -2.19
C PHE A 54 -9.32 0.41 -3.60
N ILE A 55 -9.36 1.29 -4.59
CA ILE A 55 -8.96 0.95 -5.96
C ILE A 55 -7.47 1.24 -6.12
N VAL A 56 -6.73 0.32 -6.72
CA VAL A 56 -5.29 0.42 -6.95
C VAL A 56 -5.04 0.50 -8.46
N LEU A 57 -4.39 1.58 -8.89
CA LEU A 57 -4.10 1.87 -10.28
C LEU A 57 -2.60 2.05 -10.48
N GLY A 58 -2.08 1.68 -11.64
CA GLY A 58 -0.69 1.97 -12.01
C GLY A 58 -0.54 2.07 -13.52
N ASN A 59 0.33 2.98 -13.97
CA ASN A 59 0.65 3.17 -15.38
C ASN A 59 -0.61 3.38 -16.24
N MET A 60 -1.52 4.27 -15.83
CA MET A 60 -2.70 4.63 -16.62
C MET A 60 -2.48 5.96 -17.36
N ASP A 61 -2.63 5.95 -18.68
CA ASP A 61 -2.68 7.21 -19.43
C ASP A 61 -4.10 7.78 -19.50
N SER A 62 -4.28 8.90 -20.17
CA SER A 62 -5.62 9.45 -20.47
C SER A 62 -5.73 9.95 -21.91
N GLN A 63 -4.83 9.50 -22.80
CA GLN A 63 -4.78 9.98 -24.18
C GLN A 63 -5.70 9.18 -25.10
N TRP A 64 -6.05 7.95 -24.71
CA TRP A 64 -6.94 7.05 -25.45
C TRP A 64 -6.60 6.96 -26.95
N LYS A 65 -5.31 6.97 -27.31
CA LYS A 65 -4.91 6.81 -28.72
C LYS A 65 -5.12 5.38 -29.18
N LEU A 66 -4.83 4.41 -28.30
CA LEU A 66 -5.13 2.99 -28.49
C LEU A 66 -6.28 2.51 -27.60
N ASN A 67 -6.93 3.43 -26.87
CA ASN A 67 -8.03 3.17 -25.94
C ASN A 67 -7.69 2.20 -24.80
N ASN A 68 -6.41 1.98 -24.48
CA ASN A 68 -6.03 1.01 -23.43
C ASN A 68 -6.56 1.40 -22.04
N SER A 69 -6.56 2.69 -21.69
CA SER A 69 -7.12 3.20 -20.44
C SER A 69 -8.64 3.40 -20.46
N GLN A 70 -9.31 3.25 -21.61
CA GLN A 70 -10.72 3.65 -21.77
C GLN A 70 -11.64 2.92 -20.79
N HIS A 71 -11.58 1.59 -20.75
CA HIS A 71 -12.45 0.82 -19.86
C HIS A 71 -12.18 1.08 -18.37
N THR A 72 -10.93 1.37 -17.99
CA THR A 72 -10.59 1.74 -16.61
C THR A 72 -11.24 3.08 -16.24
N PHE A 73 -11.22 4.06 -17.16
CA PHE A 73 -11.92 5.34 -16.98
C PHE A 73 -13.44 5.16 -16.90
N GLU A 74 -14.03 4.39 -17.80
CA GLU A 74 -15.47 4.10 -17.81
C GLU A 74 -15.92 3.45 -16.50
N PHE A 75 -15.13 2.50 -15.97
CA PHE A 75 -15.38 1.89 -14.67
C PHE A 75 -15.43 2.94 -13.55
N LEU A 76 -14.39 3.77 -13.42
CA LEU A 76 -14.29 4.77 -12.36
C LEU A 76 -15.36 5.87 -12.47
N GLU A 77 -15.62 6.35 -13.70
CA GLU A 77 -16.65 7.35 -13.96
C GLU A 77 -18.04 6.79 -13.63
N ASN A 78 -18.35 5.55 -14.03
CA ASN A 78 -19.63 4.93 -13.70
C ASN A 78 -19.77 4.67 -12.19
N SER A 79 -18.69 4.25 -11.53
CA SER A 79 -18.64 4.07 -10.07
C SER A 79 -18.96 5.38 -9.35
N ALA A 80 -18.34 6.49 -9.79
CA ALA A 80 -18.63 7.82 -9.26
C ALA A 80 -20.10 8.25 -9.49
N LYS A 81 -20.65 8.02 -10.69
CA LYS A 81 -22.05 8.35 -11.03
C LYS A 81 -23.08 7.62 -10.17
N ILE A 82 -22.83 6.37 -9.81
CA ILE A 82 -23.73 5.57 -8.96
C ILE A 82 -23.39 5.67 -7.47
N TYR A 83 -22.42 6.52 -7.11
CA TYR A 83 -21.93 6.70 -5.74
C TYR A 83 -21.47 5.38 -5.09
N GLU A 84 -20.80 4.52 -5.87
CA GLU A 84 -20.16 3.32 -5.31
C GLU A 84 -19.17 3.72 -4.22
N GLN A 85 -19.12 2.96 -3.14
CA GLN A 85 -18.37 3.34 -1.94
C GLN A 85 -16.93 2.81 -1.99
N PHE A 86 -15.96 3.74 -2.08
CA PHE A 86 -14.52 3.48 -1.92
C PHE A 86 -13.93 4.51 -0.94
N ASP A 87 -13.03 4.06 -0.07
CA ASP A 87 -12.29 4.93 0.85
C ASP A 87 -11.18 5.71 0.15
N GLY A 88 -10.78 5.29 -1.05
CA GLY A 88 -9.87 6.05 -1.89
C GLY A 88 -9.32 5.29 -3.09
N ILE A 89 -8.51 6.00 -3.86
CA ILE A 89 -7.74 5.47 -4.97
C ILE A 89 -6.26 5.59 -4.61
N ILE A 90 -5.54 4.48 -4.72
CA ILE A 90 -4.08 4.43 -4.61
C ILE A 90 -3.53 4.38 -6.05
N TYR A 91 -2.77 5.40 -6.43
CA TYR A 91 -2.21 5.51 -7.76
C TYR A 91 -0.69 5.33 -7.71
N LEU A 92 -0.19 4.23 -8.25
CA LEU A 92 1.18 3.74 -8.15
C LEU A 92 2.14 4.38 -9.18
N GLY A 93 1.89 5.63 -9.58
CA GLY A 93 2.76 6.43 -10.43
C GLY A 93 2.68 6.19 -11.94
N SER A 94 3.46 6.99 -12.66
CA SER A 94 3.46 7.11 -14.12
C SER A 94 2.08 7.48 -14.65
N MET A 95 1.55 8.56 -14.07
CA MET A 95 0.25 9.15 -14.38
C MET A 95 0.31 9.86 -15.73
N GLY A 96 -0.62 9.55 -16.63
CA GLY A 96 -0.81 10.33 -17.86
C GLY A 96 0.34 10.29 -18.87
N PHE A 97 1.47 9.66 -18.52
CA PHE A 97 2.74 9.55 -19.25
C PHE A 97 3.29 10.89 -19.73
N ASN A 98 4.28 11.41 -18.98
CA ASN A 98 4.96 12.70 -19.18
C ASN A 98 4.04 13.93 -19.00
N LEU A 99 3.57 14.15 -17.77
CA LEU A 99 2.70 15.28 -17.43
C LEU A 99 3.29 16.67 -17.74
N GLU A 100 4.62 16.77 -17.83
CA GLU A 100 5.34 18.02 -18.13
C GLU A 100 5.52 18.27 -19.65
N ASP A 101 5.11 17.33 -20.51
CA ASP A 101 5.20 17.49 -21.96
C ASP A 101 4.27 18.60 -22.48
N GLU A 102 4.60 19.12 -23.66
CA GLU A 102 3.87 20.22 -24.30
C GLU A 102 3.65 21.41 -23.35
N ASN A 103 4.68 21.73 -22.55
CA ASN A 103 4.64 22.82 -21.57
C ASN A 103 3.50 22.61 -20.56
N CYS A 104 3.46 21.41 -19.96
CA CYS A 104 2.46 20.96 -18.97
C CYS A 104 1.03 20.76 -19.50
N LEU A 105 0.76 20.95 -20.79
CA LEU A 105 -0.58 20.77 -21.36
C LEU A 105 -1.06 19.31 -21.27
N GLN A 106 -0.13 18.35 -21.38
CA GLN A 106 -0.45 16.93 -21.19
C GLN A 106 -1.00 16.66 -19.78
N GLY A 107 -0.39 17.28 -18.77
CA GLY A 107 -0.86 17.18 -17.39
C GLY A 107 -2.25 17.78 -17.19
N ASP A 108 -2.59 18.87 -17.89
CA ASP A 108 -3.94 19.44 -17.83
C ASP A 108 -5.01 18.55 -18.43
N TYR A 109 -4.73 17.92 -19.57
CA TYR A 109 -5.66 16.94 -20.13
C TYR A 109 -5.85 15.77 -19.18
N PHE A 110 -4.77 15.30 -18.55
CA PHE A 110 -4.86 14.25 -17.53
C PHE A 110 -5.74 14.68 -16.35
N LEU A 111 -5.47 15.84 -15.74
CA LEU A 111 -6.28 16.37 -14.61
C LEU A 111 -7.75 16.56 -14.99
N LYS A 112 -8.01 17.12 -16.18
CA LYS A 112 -9.36 17.28 -16.72
C LYS A 112 -10.08 15.94 -16.83
N ASN A 113 -9.42 14.93 -17.39
CA ASN A 113 -10.03 13.63 -17.62
C ASN A 113 -10.30 12.89 -16.31
N ILE A 114 -9.34 12.88 -15.36
CA ILE A 114 -9.54 12.19 -14.08
C ILE A 114 -10.55 12.90 -13.16
N SER A 115 -10.84 14.18 -13.39
CA SER A 115 -11.77 14.96 -12.56
C SER A 115 -13.18 14.35 -12.49
N THR A 116 -13.55 13.51 -13.46
CA THR A 116 -14.81 12.77 -13.50
C THR A 116 -14.98 11.82 -12.32
N PHE A 117 -13.90 11.32 -11.74
CA PHE A 117 -13.92 10.44 -10.56
C PHE A 117 -13.03 10.92 -9.40
N ALA A 118 -11.94 11.65 -9.67
CA ALA A 118 -11.03 12.17 -8.63
C ALA A 118 -11.67 13.27 -7.76
N SER A 119 -12.79 13.86 -8.23
CA SER A 119 -13.64 14.74 -7.40
C SER A 119 -14.48 13.97 -6.38
N HIS A 120 -14.61 12.65 -6.53
CA HIS A 120 -15.47 11.80 -5.70
C HIS A 120 -14.72 10.97 -4.65
N TYR A 121 -13.48 10.61 -4.94
CA TYR A 121 -12.68 9.73 -4.09
C TYR A 121 -11.38 10.41 -3.65
N PRO A 122 -10.94 10.25 -2.39
CA PRO A 122 -9.59 10.60 -1.97
C PRO A 122 -8.55 9.92 -2.87
N PHE A 123 -7.53 10.67 -3.30
CA PHE A 123 -6.59 10.23 -4.32
C PHE A 123 -5.16 10.29 -3.80
N MET A 124 -4.56 9.13 -3.54
CA MET A 124 -3.24 8.98 -2.91
C MET A 124 -2.23 8.50 -3.95
N ILE A 125 -1.17 9.27 -4.21
CA ILE A 125 -0.25 9.00 -5.32
C ILE A 125 1.14 8.56 -4.85
N ALA A 126 1.75 7.62 -5.55
CA ALA A 126 3.19 7.44 -5.59
C ALA A 126 3.74 8.06 -6.89
N PRO A 127 4.86 8.79 -6.85
CA PRO A 127 5.48 9.34 -8.04
C PRO A 127 6.25 8.26 -8.81
N GLY A 128 6.04 8.19 -10.14
CA GLY A 128 6.71 7.26 -11.03
C GLY A 128 7.72 7.91 -11.98
N ASN A 129 8.44 7.08 -12.74
CA ASN A 129 9.55 7.56 -13.59
C ASN A 129 9.07 8.55 -14.67
N TYR A 130 7.87 8.38 -15.20
CA TYR A 130 7.27 9.26 -16.18
C TYR A 130 6.73 10.58 -15.58
N ASP A 131 6.51 10.61 -14.27
CA ASP A 131 6.06 11.83 -13.57
C ASP A 131 7.21 12.78 -13.24
N ALA A 132 8.45 12.28 -13.30
CA ALA A 132 9.64 13.04 -12.93
C ALA A 132 9.93 14.21 -13.89
N GLY A 133 9.38 14.12 -15.10
CA GLY A 133 9.67 15.04 -16.20
C GLY A 133 11.15 15.00 -16.61
N GLN A 134 11.50 15.82 -17.60
CA GLN A 134 12.89 15.91 -18.07
C GLN A 134 13.84 16.42 -16.97
N SER A 135 13.33 17.25 -16.07
CA SER A 135 14.10 17.82 -14.96
C SER A 135 14.40 16.81 -13.84
N LYS A 136 13.69 15.68 -13.81
CA LYS A 136 13.69 14.70 -12.71
C LYS A 136 13.29 15.28 -11.35
N LYS A 137 12.53 16.38 -11.35
CA LYS A 137 12.11 17.10 -10.13
C LYS A 137 10.65 16.93 -9.76
N PHE A 138 9.87 16.24 -10.60
CA PHE A 138 8.45 16.00 -10.35
C PHE A 138 7.64 17.31 -10.23
N VAL A 139 7.93 18.30 -11.07
CA VAL A 139 7.44 19.67 -10.92
C VAL A 139 5.92 19.69 -10.99
N PHE A 140 5.34 19.06 -12.01
CA PHE A 140 3.90 19.05 -12.19
C PHE A 140 3.16 18.40 -11.01
N ILE A 141 3.54 17.17 -10.65
CA ILE A 141 2.81 16.44 -9.61
C ILE A 141 2.97 17.06 -8.22
N LYS A 142 4.14 17.63 -7.88
CA LYS A 142 4.35 18.33 -6.60
C LYS A 142 3.50 19.60 -6.50
N GLN A 143 3.21 20.24 -7.64
CA GLN A 143 2.39 21.44 -7.70
C GLN A 143 0.90 21.09 -7.60
N GLN A 144 0.44 20.04 -8.30
CA GLN A 144 -0.97 19.74 -8.48
C GLN A 144 -1.56 18.78 -7.43
N PHE A 145 -0.77 17.87 -6.88
CA PHE A 145 -1.23 16.89 -5.90
C PHE A 145 -0.71 17.22 -4.51
N LYS A 146 -1.61 17.25 -3.53
CA LYS A 146 -1.29 17.43 -2.12
C LYS A 146 -1.54 16.14 -1.37
N MET A 147 -0.49 15.64 -0.73
CA MET A 147 -0.54 14.45 0.12
C MET A 147 -0.45 14.88 1.60
N PRO A 148 -0.87 14.02 2.55
CA PRO A 148 -0.71 14.28 3.98
C PRO A 148 0.77 14.20 4.35
N ILE A 149 1.51 15.27 4.10
CA ILE A 149 2.91 15.36 4.49
C ILE A 149 2.97 15.45 6.00
N ILE A 150 3.80 14.60 6.60
CA ILE A 150 4.11 14.70 8.01
C ILE A 150 5.01 15.93 8.18
N SER A 151 4.40 17.04 8.62
CA SER A 151 4.99 18.38 8.66
C SER A 151 6.27 18.49 9.48
N ASP A 152 6.49 17.55 10.39
CA ASP A 152 7.66 17.52 11.28
C ASP A 152 8.95 17.21 10.51
N TYR A 153 8.83 16.61 9.32
CA TYR A 153 9.96 16.27 8.49
C TYR A 153 10.08 17.29 7.35
N LYS A 154 11.22 17.99 7.28
CA LYS A 154 11.60 18.89 6.18
C LYS A 154 11.86 18.07 4.91
N LEU A 155 10.82 17.49 4.32
CA LEU A 155 10.86 16.68 3.12
C LEU A 155 10.39 17.49 1.92
N ASP A 156 10.94 17.14 0.76
CA ASP A 156 10.32 17.51 -0.50
C ASP A 156 8.98 16.77 -0.64
N LEU A 157 7.96 17.44 -1.19
CA LEU A 157 6.66 16.85 -1.50
C LEU A 157 6.85 15.50 -2.25
N LEU A 158 6.17 14.44 -1.79
CA LEU A 158 6.13 13.11 -2.43
C LEU A 158 7.41 12.24 -2.30
N GLU A 159 8.41 12.65 -1.50
CA GLU A 159 9.51 11.74 -1.14
C GLU A 159 9.05 10.63 -0.18
N TYR A 160 8.20 11.01 0.77
CA TYR A 160 7.65 10.14 1.80
C TYR A 160 6.37 10.76 2.37
N TYR A 161 5.35 9.93 2.61
CA TYR A 161 4.23 10.26 3.48
C TYR A 161 3.55 8.99 3.99
N SER A 162 2.77 9.11 5.04
CA SER A 162 1.95 8.03 5.55
C SER A 162 0.61 8.54 6.06
N PHE A 163 -0.35 7.64 6.16
CA PHE A 163 -1.69 7.95 6.63
C PHE A 163 -2.39 6.69 7.13
N ASP A 164 -3.41 6.88 7.98
CA ASP A 164 -4.18 5.79 8.53
C ASP A 164 -5.60 5.80 7.98
N VAL A 165 -6.13 4.63 7.62
CA VAL A 165 -7.55 4.43 7.33
C VAL A 165 -8.01 3.11 7.94
N GLY A 166 -9.03 3.17 8.81
CA GLY A 166 -9.54 1.99 9.49
C GLY A 166 -8.44 1.23 10.24
N PHE A 167 -8.28 -0.05 9.88
CA PHE A 167 -7.29 -0.97 10.47
C PHE A 167 -5.90 -0.92 9.82
N ALA A 168 -5.69 -0.06 8.83
CA ALA A 168 -4.44 -0.02 8.08
C ALA A 168 -3.68 1.29 8.26
N HIS A 169 -2.36 1.14 8.32
CA HIS A 169 -1.38 2.19 8.12
C HIS A 169 -0.79 2.06 6.72
N PHE A 170 -0.92 3.13 5.94
CA PHE A 170 -0.42 3.21 4.59
C PHE A 170 0.85 4.05 4.55
N ILE A 171 1.86 3.56 3.85
CA ILE A 171 3.14 4.24 3.70
C ILE A 171 3.47 4.38 2.21
N GLN A 172 3.73 5.62 1.79
CA GLN A 172 4.34 5.91 0.51
C GLN A 172 5.81 6.30 0.70
N PHE A 173 6.68 5.73 -0.13
CA PHE A 173 8.05 6.22 -0.26
C PHE A 173 8.51 6.23 -1.73
N ASN A 174 9.38 7.18 -2.06
CA ASN A 174 9.91 7.35 -3.42
C ASN A 174 11.42 7.09 -3.46
N PRO A 175 11.86 5.91 -3.92
CA PRO A 175 13.28 5.59 -4.05
C PRO A 175 13.91 6.12 -5.35
N PHE A 176 13.25 7.00 -6.12
CA PHE A 176 13.76 7.48 -7.41
C PHE A 176 15.20 7.98 -7.33
N GLN A 177 15.56 8.75 -6.30
CA GLN A 177 16.92 9.30 -6.17
C GLN A 177 17.96 8.19 -6.01
N GLN A 178 17.64 7.14 -5.26
CA GLN A 178 18.51 5.98 -5.05
C GLN A 178 18.60 5.10 -6.29
N ILE A 179 17.49 4.89 -7.00
CA ILE A 179 17.45 4.05 -8.19
C ILE A 179 18.10 4.74 -9.40
N VAL A 180 17.74 6.00 -9.65
CA VAL A 180 18.02 6.72 -10.90
C VAL A 180 19.23 7.66 -10.78
N MET A 181 19.53 8.16 -9.59
CA MET A 181 20.61 9.14 -9.35
C MET A 181 21.73 8.61 -8.45
N ASP A 182 21.63 7.38 -7.95
CA ASP A 182 22.59 6.75 -7.04
C ASP A 182 22.83 7.56 -5.75
N ILE A 183 21.83 8.33 -5.32
CA ILE A 183 21.85 9.09 -4.05
C ILE A 183 21.29 8.19 -2.94
N GLN A 184 22.02 8.04 -1.84
CA GLN A 184 21.57 7.21 -0.71
C GLN A 184 20.26 7.71 -0.11
N GLY A 185 19.32 6.79 0.13
CA GLY A 185 18.01 7.06 0.70
C GLY A 185 17.96 7.02 2.24
N GLN A 186 19.08 7.24 2.94
CA GLN A 186 19.17 7.11 4.40
C GLN A 186 18.07 7.91 5.12
N LYS A 187 17.79 9.13 4.66
CA LYS A 187 16.73 9.97 5.21
C LYS A 187 15.36 9.28 5.18
N ILE A 188 15.01 8.60 4.08
CA ILE A 188 13.74 7.88 3.94
C ILE A 188 13.75 6.62 4.83
N LEU A 189 14.89 5.93 4.92
CA LEU A 189 15.04 4.76 5.79
C LEU A 189 14.87 5.12 7.28
N ASP A 190 15.43 6.24 7.72
CA ASP A 190 15.29 6.73 9.10
C ASP A 190 13.82 7.05 9.42
N LEU A 191 13.12 7.70 8.48
CA LEU A 191 11.69 8.02 8.59
C LEU A 191 10.83 6.77 8.65
N LEU A 192 11.11 5.80 7.79
CA LEU A 192 10.44 4.50 7.80
C LEU A 192 10.61 3.80 9.14
N ASP A 193 11.82 3.73 9.68
CA ASP A 193 12.07 3.10 10.98
C ASP A 193 11.33 3.83 12.11
N GLU A 194 11.29 5.16 12.08
CA GLU A 194 10.58 5.97 13.07
C GLU A 194 9.06 5.79 13.00
N ASP A 195 8.48 5.84 11.79
CA ASP A 195 7.04 5.71 11.58
C ASP A 195 6.54 4.31 11.94
N LEU A 196 7.20 3.27 11.41
CA LEU A 196 6.86 1.87 11.68
C LEU A 196 7.04 1.49 13.16
N ARG A 197 8.00 2.08 13.86
CA ARG A 197 8.18 1.86 15.31
C ARG A 197 7.06 2.50 16.15
N ARG A 198 6.46 3.59 15.68
CA ARG A 198 5.38 4.29 16.38
C ARG A 198 4.01 3.74 16.04
N ASN A 199 3.85 3.14 14.87
CA ASN A 199 2.58 2.64 14.39
C ASN A 199 2.18 1.31 15.07
N GLN A 200 0.90 1.18 15.41
CA GLN A 200 0.33 -0.03 16.04
C GLN A 200 -0.87 -0.58 15.26
N LYS A 201 -1.09 -0.12 14.02
CA LYS A 201 -2.20 -0.58 13.19
C LYS A 201 -2.03 -2.06 12.84
N PRO A 202 -3.13 -2.82 12.82
CA PRO A 202 -3.10 -4.23 12.45
C PRO A 202 -2.49 -4.47 11.08
N TRP A 203 -2.72 -3.62 10.08
CA TRP A 203 -2.16 -3.77 8.74
C TRP A 203 -1.15 -2.68 8.41
N ILE A 204 -0.02 -3.09 7.84
CA ILE A 204 0.96 -2.16 7.28
C ILE A 204 1.04 -2.41 5.78
N ILE A 205 0.61 -1.41 5.01
CA ILE A 205 0.54 -1.47 3.55
C ILE A 205 1.48 -0.40 2.99
N VAL A 206 2.50 -0.85 2.29
CA VAL A 206 3.45 0.03 1.62
C VAL A 206 3.05 0.14 0.16
N PHE A 207 3.13 1.34 -0.42
CA PHE A 207 2.98 1.52 -1.84
C PHE A 207 4.03 2.47 -2.42
N THR A 208 4.51 2.14 -3.61
CA THR A 208 5.54 2.89 -4.31
C THR A 208 5.39 2.68 -5.80
N HIS A 209 6.07 3.45 -6.64
CA HIS A 209 6.10 3.15 -8.06
C HIS A 209 7.05 1.96 -8.37
N TYR A 210 8.15 1.85 -7.63
CA TYR A 210 9.25 0.97 -7.95
C TYR A 210 9.15 -0.37 -7.21
N PRO A 211 9.05 -1.51 -7.92
CA PRO A 211 9.03 -2.82 -7.27
C PRO A 211 10.30 -3.05 -6.45
N LEU A 212 10.15 -3.55 -5.22
CA LEU A 212 11.28 -3.91 -4.37
C LEU A 212 11.96 -5.17 -4.88
N GLN A 213 11.15 -6.11 -5.34
CA GLN A 213 11.57 -7.34 -5.99
C GLN A 213 10.98 -7.38 -7.39
N CYS A 214 11.74 -7.88 -8.35
CA CYS A 214 11.32 -7.90 -9.74
C CYS A 214 11.91 -9.13 -10.40
N PHE A 215 11.06 -10.12 -10.66
CA PHE A 215 11.45 -11.37 -11.31
C PHE A 215 10.88 -11.40 -12.73
N GLY A 216 11.68 -11.93 -13.65
CA GLY A 216 11.25 -12.08 -15.03
C GLY A 216 10.97 -10.78 -15.80
N ILE A 217 11.35 -9.61 -15.29
CA ILE A 217 11.27 -8.33 -16.02
C ILE A 217 12.65 -7.66 -16.00
N SER A 218 13.29 -7.54 -17.16
CA SER A 218 14.67 -7.05 -17.25
C SER A 218 14.86 -5.62 -16.75
N GLN A 219 13.87 -4.73 -16.90
CA GLN A 219 14.04 -3.32 -16.56
C GLN A 219 14.15 -3.03 -15.05
N CYS A 220 13.55 -3.87 -14.19
CA CYS A 220 13.57 -3.67 -12.73
C CYS A 220 14.45 -4.65 -11.95
N GLN A 221 15.14 -5.59 -12.61
CA GLN A 221 16.02 -6.56 -11.95
C GLN A 221 17.11 -5.90 -11.07
N LEU A 222 17.62 -4.74 -11.48
CA LEU A 222 18.68 -4.04 -10.75
C LEU A 222 18.16 -3.27 -9.52
N PHE A 223 16.85 -3.08 -9.37
CA PHE A 223 16.29 -2.30 -8.26
C PHE A 223 16.45 -3.05 -6.95
N THR A 224 16.23 -4.36 -6.93
CA THR A 224 16.32 -5.19 -5.71
C THR A 224 17.62 -4.96 -4.95
N ASN A 225 18.75 -4.93 -5.64
CA ASN A 225 20.06 -4.70 -5.03
C ASN A 225 20.16 -3.30 -4.38
N LYS A 226 19.60 -2.28 -5.03
CA LYS A 226 19.60 -0.91 -4.52
C LYS A 226 18.60 -0.72 -3.38
N LEU A 227 17.55 -1.55 -3.31
CA LEU A 227 16.44 -1.41 -2.36
C LEU A 227 16.52 -2.39 -1.18
N GLN A 228 17.62 -3.12 -1.04
CA GLN A 228 17.77 -4.15 -0.01
C GLN A 228 17.54 -3.64 1.41
N GLU A 229 17.94 -2.41 1.72
CA GLU A 229 17.74 -1.83 3.05
C GLU A 229 16.25 -1.57 3.35
N TYR A 230 15.46 -1.17 2.36
CA TYR A 230 14.00 -1.04 2.51
C TYR A 230 13.36 -2.40 2.77
N ILE A 231 13.76 -3.43 2.00
CA ILE A 231 13.30 -4.81 2.19
C ILE A 231 13.62 -5.28 3.63
N ASN A 232 14.82 -4.98 4.13
CA ASN A 232 15.22 -5.35 5.49
C ASN A 232 14.36 -4.66 6.55
N ILE A 233 14.06 -3.36 6.39
CA ILE A 233 13.16 -2.63 7.30
C ILE A 233 11.75 -3.22 7.25
N PHE A 234 11.22 -3.49 6.05
CA PHE A 234 9.87 -4.04 5.89
C PHE A 234 9.74 -5.43 6.49
N ASN A 235 10.76 -6.28 6.36
CA ASN A 235 10.81 -7.57 7.04
C ASN A 235 10.94 -7.42 8.56
N LYS A 236 11.76 -6.49 9.05
CA LYS A 236 11.92 -6.20 10.49
C LYS A 236 10.58 -5.83 11.14
N TYR A 237 9.79 -4.99 10.48
CA TYR A 237 8.50 -4.51 10.99
C TYR A 237 7.29 -5.32 10.51
N GLN A 238 7.51 -6.41 9.76
CA GLN A 238 6.46 -7.31 9.28
C GLN A 238 5.38 -6.57 8.47
N VAL A 239 5.82 -5.79 7.49
CA VAL A 239 4.92 -5.24 6.46
C VAL A 239 4.14 -6.37 5.83
N ASP A 240 2.86 -6.13 5.54
CA ASP A 240 1.96 -7.17 5.06
C ASP A 240 1.88 -7.22 3.54
N LEU A 241 1.74 -6.04 2.93
CA LEU A 241 1.49 -5.88 1.51
C LEU A 241 2.33 -4.72 0.98
N VAL A 242 3.04 -4.97 -0.13
CA VAL A 242 3.75 -3.97 -0.92
C VAL A 242 3.08 -3.88 -2.28
N LEU A 243 2.52 -2.72 -2.59
CA LEU A 243 1.93 -2.40 -3.89
C LEU A 243 2.94 -1.58 -4.71
N SER A 244 3.19 -2.02 -5.94
CA SER A 244 4.14 -1.36 -6.84
C SER A 244 3.65 -1.33 -8.28
N SER A 245 4.32 -0.59 -9.14
CA SER A 245 4.00 -0.53 -10.58
C SER A 245 5.29 -0.66 -11.39
N TYR A 246 5.64 0.35 -12.20
CA TYR A 246 6.77 0.40 -13.11
C TYR A 246 6.60 -0.49 -14.35
N ALA A 247 6.46 -1.80 -14.18
CA ALA A 247 6.25 -2.71 -15.30
C ALA A 247 4.79 -2.72 -15.76
N ASN A 248 4.57 -2.74 -17.08
CA ASN A 248 3.23 -2.82 -17.71
C ASN A 248 2.62 -4.23 -17.60
N ILE A 249 2.43 -4.73 -16.38
CA ILE A 249 1.90 -6.06 -16.07
C ILE A 249 1.21 -6.08 -14.71
N TYR A 250 0.28 -7.02 -14.54
CA TYR A 250 -0.13 -7.49 -13.22
C TYR A 250 0.73 -8.68 -12.80
N GLN A 251 1.38 -8.62 -11.64
CA GLN A 251 2.14 -9.74 -11.08
C GLN A 251 2.01 -9.81 -9.56
N ARG A 252 1.80 -11.01 -9.05
CA ARG A 252 1.83 -11.30 -7.62
C ARG A 252 2.99 -12.20 -7.27
N TYR A 253 3.76 -11.76 -6.30
CA TYR A 253 4.90 -12.48 -5.74
C TYR A 253 4.59 -12.95 -4.34
N MET A 254 5.04 -14.17 -4.04
CA MET A 254 5.14 -14.64 -2.67
C MET A 254 6.60 -14.98 -2.42
N GLN A 255 7.25 -14.22 -1.55
CA GLN A 255 8.61 -14.52 -1.19
C GLN A 255 8.64 -15.86 -0.44
N SER A 256 9.64 -16.69 -0.77
CA SER A 256 9.79 -18.07 -0.30
C SER A 256 10.00 -18.20 1.21
N ASN A 257 10.15 -17.09 1.94
CA ASN A 257 10.27 -17.06 3.39
C ASN A 257 8.90 -16.74 4.02
N LEU A 258 8.43 -17.57 4.96
CA LEU A 258 7.08 -17.51 5.54
C LEU A 258 6.74 -16.23 6.34
N ASN A 259 7.69 -15.30 6.51
CA ASN A 259 7.56 -14.08 7.33
C ASN A 259 7.81 -12.77 6.55
N SER A 260 7.74 -12.79 5.22
CA SER A 260 7.88 -11.60 4.37
C SER A 260 6.55 -11.07 3.87
N PHE A 261 6.53 -9.79 3.48
CA PHE A 261 5.39 -9.15 2.82
C PHE A 261 5.02 -9.86 1.50
N ILE A 262 3.75 -9.77 1.11
CA ILE A 262 3.33 -10.06 -0.26
C ILE A 262 3.60 -8.84 -1.12
N GLN A 263 4.17 -9.01 -2.30
CA GLN A 263 4.33 -7.92 -3.26
C GLN A 263 3.40 -8.12 -4.45
N VAL A 264 2.70 -7.05 -4.82
CA VAL A 264 1.93 -6.98 -6.07
C VAL A 264 2.50 -5.86 -6.93
N ILE A 265 2.78 -6.17 -8.19
CA ILE A 265 2.95 -5.18 -9.25
C ILE A 265 1.58 -5.03 -9.92
N GLU A 266 0.97 -3.86 -9.73
CA GLU A 266 -0.31 -3.47 -10.31
C GLU A 266 -0.07 -2.33 -11.30
N GLY A 267 0.66 -2.63 -12.39
CA GLY A 267 1.13 -1.65 -13.36
C GLY A 267 0.41 -1.70 -14.70
N ILE A 268 -0.83 -2.20 -14.74
CA ILE A 268 -1.55 -2.47 -15.99
C ILE A 268 -2.96 -1.87 -16.04
N SER A 269 -3.10 -0.61 -15.62
CA SER A 269 -4.38 0.10 -15.68
C SER A 269 -4.70 0.73 -17.04
N GLY A 270 -3.85 0.50 -18.03
CA GLY A 270 -4.07 0.86 -19.42
C GLY A 270 -3.20 2.03 -19.83
N ASN A 271 -2.16 1.75 -20.61
CA ASN A 271 -1.38 2.78 -21.27
C ASN A 271 -1.04 2.38 -22.69
N ASP A 272 -0.84 3.37 -23.53
CA ASP A 272 -0.51 3.21 -24.94
C ASP A 272 1.00 2.99 -25.17
N MET A 273 1.81 2.89 -24.10
CA MET A 273 3.24 2.62 -24.21
C MET A 273 3.48 1.13 -24.46
N ASN A 274 3.75 0.80 -25.72
CA ASN A 274 4.18 -0.54 -26.14
C ASN A 274 5.64 -0.81 -25.75
N TRP A 275 5.87 -1.19 -24.50
CA TRP A 275 7.14 -1.81 -24.11
C TRP A 275 7.01 -3.32 -24.21
N GLU A 276 7.76 -3.90 -25.16
CA GLU A 276 7.96 -5.35 -25.26
C GLU A 276 8.79 -5.83 -24.08
N ASN A 277 8.11 -6.10 -22.97
CA ASN A 277 8.73 -6.78 -21.85
C ASN A 277 8.87 -8.26 -22.19
N VAL A 278 10.10 -8.77 -22.12
CA VAL A 278 10.36 -10.21 -22.09
C VAL A 278 10.03 -10.67 -20.68
N TYR A 279 8.90 -11.35 -20.54
CA TYR A 279 8.48 -11.94 -19.28
C TYR A 279 9.02 -13.35 -19.17
N MET A 280 9.84 -13.60 -18.16
CA MET A 280 10.34 -14.94 -17.85
C MET A 280 9.58 -15.50 -16.66
N ASN A 281 9.31 -16.81 -16.71
CA ASN A 281 8.76 -17.50 -15.54
C ASN A 281 9.82 -17.60 -14.44
N SER A 282 9.38 -17.44 -13.20
CA SER A 282 10.18 -17.58 -11.98
C SER A 282 9.32 -18.33 -10.97
N GLU A 283 9.92 -19.13 -10.08
CA GLU A 283 9.17 -19.86 -9.05
C GLU A 283 8.54 -18.92 -8.01
N GLU A 284 9.06 -17.71 -7.87
CA GLU A 284 8.57 -16.65 -6.98
C GLU A 284 7.32 -15.94 -7.51
N ILE A 285 7.03 -16.07 -8.82
CA ILE A 285 5.83 -15.50 -9.45
C ILE A 285 4.67 -16.46 -9.22
N VAL A 286 3.70 -16.06 -8.39
CA VAL A 286 2.50 -16.87 -8.14
C VAL A 286 1.47 -16.70 -9.25
N TYR A 287 1.31 -15.47 -9.74
CA TYR A 287 0.41 -15.15 -10.83
C TYR A 287 0.94 -13.98 -11.65
N GLN A 288 0.70 -14.02 -12.97
CA GLN A 288 1.00 -12.91 -13.86
C GLN A 288 -0.04 -12.79 -14.97
N SER A 289 -0.39 -11.56 -15.35
CA SER A 289 -1.30 -11.28 -16.46
C SER A 289 -0.95 -9.97 -17.17
N LYS A 290 -1.12 -9.98 -18.49
CA LYS A 290 -1.03 -8.79 -19.34
C LYS A 290 -2.40 -8.22 -19.71
N GLU A 291 -3.47 -8.70 -19.10
CA GLU A 291 -4.79 -8.12 -19.32
C GLU A 291 -4.94 -6.82 -18.54
N ILE A 292 -5.52 -5.81 -19.19
CA ILE A 292 -5.71 -4.48 -18.59
C ILE A 292 -6.76 -4.56 -17.48
N GLY A 293 -6.42 -3.98 -16.34
CA GLY A 293 -7.21 -4.09 -15.13
C GLY A 293 -6.76 -3.15 -14.02
N PHE A 294 -7.33 -3.37 -12.85
CA PHE A 294 -7.03 -2.61 -11.65
C PHE A 294 -7.14 -3.51 -10.42
N GLY A 295 -6.44 -3.12 -9.36
CA GLY A 295 -6.54 -3.79 -8.08
C GLY A 295 -7.74 -3.28 -7.28
N GLU A 296 -8.37 -4.18 -6.53
CA GLU A 296 -9.31 -3.84 -5.47
C GLU A 296 -8.78 -4.42 -4.15
N LEU A 297 -8.40 -3.53 -3.25
CA LEU A 297 -7.91 -3.86 -1.91
C LEU A 297 -9.04 -3.67 -0.89
N ILE A 298 -9.33 -4.71 -0.11
CA ILE A 298 -10.43 -4.75 0.85
C ILE A 298 -9.90 -5.19 2.22
N ILE A 299 -9.94 -4.30 3.20
CA ILE A 299 -9.48 -4.54 4.57
C ILE A 299 -10.72 -4.79 5.43
N HIS A 300 -10.96 -6.03 5.83
CA HIS A 300 -12.21 -6.43 6.51
C HIS A 300 -12.19 -6.24 8.02
N ASN A 301 -11.05 -6.50 8.65
CA ASN A 301 -10.84 -6.41 10.09
C ASN A 301 -9.33 -6.51 10.38
N GLU A 302 -8.94 -6.67 11.64
CA GLU A 302 -7.55 -6.76 12.08
C GLU A 302 -6.78 -8.00 11.56
N THR A 303 -7.48 -9.01 11.07
CA THR A 303 -6.90 -10.31 10.70
C THR A 303 -7.16 -10.76 9.27
N HIS A 304 -8.15 -10.18 8.57
CA HIS A 304 -8.46 -10.50 7.18
C HIS A 304 -8.35 -9.29 6.25
N LEU A 305 -7.45 -9.40 5.28
CA LEU A 305 -7.29 -8.49 4.16
C LEU A 305 -7.46 -9.30 2.86
N PHE A 306 -8.23 -8.78 1.92
CA PHE A 306 -8.46 -9.37 0.61
C PHE A 306 -7.94 -8.44 -0.49
N TYR A 307 -7.35 -9.02 -1.52
CA TYR A 307 -6.94 -8.30 -2.71
C TYR A 307 -7.36 -9.10 -3.94
N GLN A 308 -7.86 -8.40 -4.96
CA GLN A 308 -8.16 -8.99 -6.25
C GLN A 308 -7.71 -8.06 -7.38
N HIS A 309 -7.30 -8.65 -8.50
CA HIS A 309 -7.10 -7.93 -9.75
C HIS A 309 -8.29 -8.19 -10.69
N LYS A 310 -8.94 -7.10 -11.10
CA LYS A 310 -10.13 -7.13 -11.94
C LYS A 310 -9.83 -6.56 -13.30
N LEU A 311 -10.32 -7.24 -14.34
CA LEU A 311 -10.23 -6.76 -15.70
C LEU A 311 -11.10 -5.51 -15.91
N SER A 312 -10.55 -4.46 -16.50
CA SER A 312 -11.30 -3.21 -16.72
C SER A 312 -12.50 -3.40 -17.65
N LYS A 313 -12.41 -4.34 -18.60
CA LYS A 313 -13.42 -4.56 -19.65
C LYS A 313 -14.75 -5.12 -19.12
N ASN A 314 -14.74 -5.86 -18.01
CA ASN A 314 -15.90 -6.61 -17.53
C ASN A 314 -15.93 -6.84 -16.01
N ASN A 315 -15.02 -6.22 -15.25
CA ASN A 315 -14.89 -6.35 -13.80
C ASN A 315 -14.66 -7.78 -13.30
N GLN A 316 -14.25 -8.70 -14.16
CA GLN A 316 -13.96 -10.08 -13.78
C GLN A 316 -12.65 -10.14 -12.98
N SER A 317 -12.72 -10.75 -11.79
CA SER A 317 -11.53 -11.13 -11.01
C SER A 317 -10.77 -12.24 -11.74
N ILE A 318 -9.49 -12.04 -12.02
CA ILE A 318 -8.61 -13.06 -12.65
C ILE A 318 -7.53 -13.58 -11.71
N ASP A 319 -7.24 -12.86 -10.63
CA ASP A 319 -6.44 -13.32 -9.50
C ASP A 319 -6.98 -12.67 -8.23
N GLU A 320 -7.03 -13.46 -7.15
CA GLU A 320 -7.52 -13.01 -5.86
C GLU A 320 -6.87 -13.81 -4.73
N PHE A 321 -6.64 -13.15 -3.60
CA PHE A 321 -6.02 -13.78 -2.45
C PHE A 321 -6.38 -13.07 -1.15
N TRP A 322 -6.32 -13.86 -0.07
CA TRP A 322 -6.45 -13.38 1.30
C TRP A 322 -5.09 -13.34 1.98
N ILE A 323 -4.83 -12.27 2.73
CA ILE A 323 -3.81 -12.24 3.77
C ILE A 323 -4.52 -12.41 5.10
N ILE A 324 -4.17 -13.48 5.82
CA ILE A 324 -4.82 -13.84 7.09
C ILE A 324 -3.78 -13.83 8.21
N LYS A 325 -3.92 -12.91 9.17
CA LYS A 325 -3.10 -12.90 10.39
C LYS A 325 -3.69 -13.86 11.40
N GLN A 326 -2.91 -14.84 11.82
CA GLN A 326 -3.26 -15.67 12.97
C GLN A 326 -3.01 -14.88 14.26
N ASN A 327 -3.97 -14.91 15.19
CA ASN A 327 -3.90 -14.19 16.45
C ASN A 327 -2.74 -14.76 17.29
N ARG A 328 -1.57 -14.09 17.29
CA ARG A 328 -0.40 -14.53 18.07
C ARG A 328 -0.67 -14.59 19.57
N GLU A 329 -1.63 -13.80 20.05
CA GLU A 329 -2.05 -13.82 21.46
C GLU A 329 -2.70 -15.14 21.87
N GLU A 330 -3.56 -15.73 21.03
CA GLU A 330 -4.19 -17.02 21.34
C GLU A 330 -3.15 -18.14 21.42
N ILE A 331 -2.18 -18.15 20.50
CA ILE A 331 -1.09 -19.12 20.50
C ILE A 331 -0.20 -18.92 21.74
N SER A 332 0.14 -17.68 22.10
CA SER A 332 0.93 -17.39 23.30
C SER A 332 0.18 -17.78 24.57
N HIS A 333 -1.12 -17.49 24.66
CA HIS A 333 -1.95 -17.82 25.80
C HIS A 333 -2.13 -19.34 25.94
N PHE A 334 -2.33 -20.05 24.83
CA PHE A 334 -2.40 -21.50 24.79
C PHE A 334 -1.06 -22.15 25.21
N ILE A 335 0.07 -21.64 24.71
CA ILE A 335 1.41 -22.10 25.12
C ILE A 335 1.64 -21.83 26.60
N ARG A 336 1.28 -20.65 27.11
CA ARG A 336 1.40 -20.30 28.55
C ARG A 336 0.56 -21.23 29.42
N ILE A 337 -0.70 -21.48 29.06
CA ILE A 337 -1.57 -22.43 29.78
C ILE A 337 -0.95 -23.83 29.75
N THR A 338 -0.47 -24.28 28.59
CA THR A 338 0.14 -25.61 28.42
C THR A 338 1.39 -25.76 29.29
N LEU A 339 2.27 -24.76 29.31
CA LEU A 339 3.47 -24.74 30.17
C LEU A 339 3.12 -24.75 31.66
N ILE A 340 2.08 -24.00 32.07
CA ILE A 340 1.60 -24.02 33.46
C ILE A 340 1.08 -25.41 33.84
N LEU A 341 0.29 -26.05 32.97
CA LEU A 341 -0.22 -27.40 33.21
C LEU A 341 0.91 -28.44 33.33
N ILE A 342 1.95 -28.36 32.48
CA ILE A 342 3.13 -29.22 32.55
C ILE A 342 3.90 -29.00 33.87
N MET A 343 4.03 -27.76 34.34
CA MET A 343 4.67 -27.48 35.63
C MET A 343 3.86 -28.06 36.81
N ILE A 344 2.53 -27.93 36.79
CA ILE A 344 1.66 -28.47 37.84
C ILE A 344 1.78 -30.00 37.90
N THR A 345 1.76 -30.69 36.76
CA THR A 345 1.91 -32.15 36.72
C THR A 345 3.27 -32.58 37.23
N PHE A 346 4.35 -31.89 36.83
CA PHE A 346 5.70 -32.17 37.32
C PHE A 346 5.85 -31.99 38.84
N ILE A 347 5.32 -30.89 39.41
CA ILE A 347 5.32 -30.64 40.86
C ILE A 347 4.51 -31.72 41.59
N SER A 348 3.37 -32.13 41.04
CA SER A 348 2.54 -33.18 41.64
C SER A 348 3.28 -34.52 41.70
N GLN A 349 4.01 -34.89 40.64
CA GLN A 349 4.83 -36.09 40.59
C GLN A 349 5.98 -36.03 41.61
N LEU A 350 6.68 -34.90 41.71
CA LEU A 350 7.71 -34.69 42.73
C LEU A 350 7.16 -34.82 44.15
N PHE A 351 5.96 -34.31 44.42
CA PHE A 351 5.32 -34.43 45.72
C PHE A 351 4.96 -35.88 46.06
N VAL A 352 4.49 -36.66 45.08
CA VAL A 352 4.25 -38.11 45.23
C VAL A 352 5.55 -38.85 45.53
N ILE A 353 6.62 -38.59 44.76
CA ILE A 353 7.95 -39.18 44.98
C ILE A 353 8.46 -38.82 46.39
N TYR A 354 8.36 -37.56 46.80
CA TYR A 354 8.75 -37.10 48.12
C TYR A 354 7.97 -37.83 49.23
N ARG A 355 6.65 -38.01 49.08
CA ARG A 355 5.85 -38.77 50.05
C ARG A 355 6.25 -40.23 50.11
N CYS A 356 6.54 -40.87 48.97
CA CYS A 356 7.03 -42.25 48.93
C CYS A 356 8.37 -42.39 49.66
N VAL A 357 9.36 -41.55 49.34
CA VAL A 357 10.68 -41.56 49.98
C VAL A 357 10.58 -41.27 51.48
N ARG A 358 9.73 -40.31 51.89
CA ARG A 358 9.51 -39.99 53.30
C ARG A 358 8.86 -41.16 54.05
N ARG A 359 7.88 -41.84 53.44
CA ARG A 359 7.24 -43.03 54.02
C ARG A 359 8.24 -44.16 54.19
N GLU A 360 9.09 -44.40 53.21
CA GLU A 360 10.12 -45.43 53.27
C GLU A 360 11.17 -45.12 54.36
N LYS A 361 11.61 -43.87 54.48
CA LYS A 361 12.50 -43.44 55.57
C LYS A 361 11.89 -43.63 56.95
N LEU A 362 10.61 -43.28 57.13
CA LEU A 362 9.90 -43.50 58.39
C LEU A 362 9.80 -45.00 58.71
N GLN A 363 9.45 -45.84 57.73
CA GLN A 363 9.40 -47.29 57.92
C GLN A 363 10.76 -47.88 58.34
N ARG A 364 11.86 -47.43 57.75
CA ARG A 364 13.22 -47.85 58.16
C ARG A 364 13.58 -47.38 59.57
N GLN A 365 13.17 -46.18 59.98
CA GLN A 365 13.39 -45.69 61.35
C GLN A 365 12.60 -46.49 62.40
N PHE A 366 11.37 -46.90 62.09
CA PHE A 366 10.58 -47.74 63.00
C PHE A 366 11.14 -49.17 63.13
N GLN A 367 11.80 -49.72 62.11
CA GLN A 367 12.47 -51.02 62.21
C GLN A 367 13.71 -51.01 63.11
N ILE A 368 14.44 -49.88 63.19
CA ILE A 368 15.66 -49.75 63.99
C ILE A 368 15.35 -49.58 65.50
N VAL A 369 14.12 -49.20 65.87
CA VAL A 369 13.69 -49.03 67.28
C VAL A 369 13.05 -50.31 67.84
N SER A 370 12.82 -51.32 66.99
CA SER A 370 12.21 -52.60 67.35
C SER A 370 13.19 -53.77 67.50
N GLU A 371 14.49 -53.52 67.34
CA GLU A 371 15.59 -54.39 67.79
C GLU A 371 16.20 -53.82 69.08
#